data_AF-A0A7V8ZJJ1-F1
#
_entry.id   AF-A0A7V8ZJJ1-F1
#
_cell.length_a   1.000
_cell.length_b   1.000
_cell.length_c   1.000
_cell.angle_alpha   90.00
_cell.angle_beta   90.00
_cell.angle_gamma   90.00
#
_symmetry.space_group_name_H-M   'P 1'
#
loop_
_entity.id
_entity.type
_entity.pdbx_description
1 polymer ?
#
loop_
_entity_poly.entity_id
_entity_poly.type
_entity_poly.pdbx_seq_one_letter_code
_entity_poly.pdbx_strand_id
1 'polypeptide(L)'
;MVESTPALPAAASPLPELAGVHWRPLVDERSLRRLNRGWTVTTIAHVVPFAAGGAVLLAAEPLAFPVTLVSFAHAWIIPELYAARGANVVKPRRFRASERSEAVSVGLLGDLVGHDARELHRESGLVLERGSLGAWLVGPTGALLVRPGGRRVLCYCVRVPDPELPAGDRIAHLLLALRSDEIGFTTVANCAFSGARWRVRRRLPAVMRPALDRARGAARELA
;
A
#
# COMPACT_ATOMS: atom_id res chain seq x y z
N MET A 1 -0.47 -8.67 -29.85
CA MET A 1 0.95 -8.74 -29.47
C MET A 1 1.07 -8.00 -28.16
N VAL A 2 1.28 -8.71 -27.05
CA VAL A 2 1.49 -8.11 -25.73
C VAL A 2 2.96 -7.74 -25.68
N GLU A 3 3.26 -6.46 -25.84
CA GLU A 3 4.63 -5.97 -25.74
C GLU A 3 5.04 -6.07 -24.26
N SER A 4 5.84 -7.10 -23.95
CA SER A 4 6.39 -7.30 -22.62
C SER A 4 7.27 -6.10 -22.27
N THR A 5 6.78 -5.25 -21.37
CA THR A 5 7.63 -4.24 -20.72
C THR A 5 8.84 -4.97 -20.15
N PRO A 6 10.08 -4.61 -20.53
CA PRO A 6 11.26 -5.29 -20.03
C PRO A 6 11.29 -5.20 -18.51
N ALA A 7 11.52 -6.34 -17.85
CA ALA A 7 11.82 -6.37 -16.44
C ALA A 7 13.07 -5.49 -16.20
N LEU A 8 13.01 -4.64 -15.17
CA LEU A 8 14.13 -3.78 -14.81
C LEU A 8 15.42 -4.60 -14.63
N PRO A 9 16.60 -4.05 -14.98
CA PRO A 9 17.87 -4.64 -14.58
C PRO A 9 17.88 -4.86 -13.06
N ALA A 10 18.57 -5.92 -12.63
CA ALA A 10 18.73 -6.27 -11.22
C ALA A 10 19.03 -5.02 -10.38
N ALA A 11 18.30 -4.87 -9.26
CA ALA A 11 18.33 -3.70 -8.40
C ALA A 11 19.74 -3.11 -8.28
N ALA A 12 19.88 -1.84 -8.67
CA ALA A 12 21.10 -1.09 -8.43
C ALA A 12 21.48 -1.22 -6.95
N SER A 13 22.78 -1.32 -6.67
CA SER A 13 23.26 -1.36 -5.28
C SER A 13 22.64 -0.21 -4.47
N PRO A 14 22.32 -0.44 -3.19
CA PRO A 14 21.67 0.57 -2.34
C PRO A 14 22.37 1.92 -2.44
N LEU A 15 21.57 2.98 -2.52
CA LEU A 15 22.08 4.34 -2.72
C LEU A 15 23.02 4.75 -1.56
N PRO A 16 24.13 5.47 -1.82
CA PRO A 16 25.03 5.96 -0.78
C PRO A 16 24.32 6.75 0.33
N GLU A 17 23.24 7.44 -0.02
CA GLU A 17 22.38 8.21 0.89
C GLU A 17 21.76 7.35 2.00
N LEU A 18 21.62 6.03 1.80
CA LEU A 18 21.16 5.11 2.86
C LEU A 18 22.17 4.99 4.01
N ALA A 19 23.45 5.31 3.81
CA ALA A 19 24.41 5.41 4.90
C ALA A 19 23.97 6.45 5.95
N GLY A 20 23.23 7.48 5.52
CA GLY A 20 22.62 8.47 6.40
C GLY A 20 21.49 7.91 7.28
N VAL A 21 20.98 6.71 7.00
CA VAL A 21 19.89 6.04 7.75
C VAL A 21 20.39 4.73 8.39
N HIS A 22 21.63 4.73 8.87
CA HIS A 22 22.31 3.55 9.43
C HIS A 22 21.55 2.86 10.58
N TRP A 23 20.67 3.57 11.30
CA TRP A 23 19.86 3.00 12.39
C TRP A 23 18.69 2.14 11.92
N ARG A 24 18.34 2.16 10.63
CA ARG A 24 17.31 1.28 10.07
C ARG A 24 17.95 0.12 9.32
N PRO A 25 17.68 -1.14 9.73
CA PRO A 25 18.10 -2.30 8.96
C PRO A 25 17.49 -2.26 7.55
N LEU A 26 18.29 -2.60 6.55
CA LEU A 26 17.82 -2.71 5.17
C LEU A 26 16.69 -3.75 5.06
N VAL A 27 15.72 -3.43 4.22
CA VAL A 27 14.62 -4.35 3.92
C VAL A 27 15.11 -5.49 3.05
N ASP A 28 14.70 -6.70 3.39
CA ASP A 28 14.96 -7.91 2.62
C ASP A 28 13.69 -8.80 2.68
N GLU A 29 13.72 -9.92 1.96
CA GLU A 29 12.57 -10.83 1.95
C GLU A 29 12.25 -11.40 3.34
N ARG A 30 13.25 -11.56 4.19
CA ARG A 30 13.08 -12.10 5.54
C ARG A 30 12.38 -11.07 6.44
N SER A 31 12.76 -9.81 6.36
CA SER A 31 12.19 -8.71 7.14
C SER A 31 10.77 -8.41 6.70
N LEU A 32 10.46 -8.44 5.39
CA LEU A 32 9.09 -8.34 4.89
C LEU A 32 8.20 -9.49 5.39
N ARG A 33 8.71 -10.73 5.39
CA ARG A 33 7.97 -11.88 5.96
C ARG A 33 7.75 -11.73 7.46
N ARG A 34 8.74 -11.27 8.21
CA ARG A 34 8.62 -10.98 9.65
C ARG A 34 7.60 -9.89 9.92
N LEU A 35 7.63 -8.80 9.14
CA LEU A 35 6.67 -7.71 9.22
C LEU A 35 5.25 -8.21 8.97
N ASN A 36 5.03 -8.98 7.90
CA ASN A 36 3.73 -9.59 7.60
C ASN A 36 3.23 -10.50 8.71
N ARG A 37 4.11 -11.31 9.30
CA ARG A 37 3.78 -12.18 10.44
C ARG A 37 3.45 -11.36 11.68
N GLY A 38 4.27 -10.35 12.00
CA GLY A 38 4.04 -9.43 13.11
C GLY A 38 2.66 -8.78 13.04
N TRP A 39 2.32 -8.18 11.90
CA TRP A 39 0.98 -7.61 11.68
C TRP A 39 -0.15 -8.63 11.84
N THR A 40 0.06 -9.86 11.37
CA THR A 40 -0.91 -10.94 11.52
C THR A 40 -1.09 -11.33 12.99
N VAL A 41 0.00 -11.54 13.72
CA VAL A 41 0.00 -11.87 15.15
C VAL A 41 -0.65 -10.75 15.96
N THR A 42 -0.28 -9.49 15.72
CA THR A 42 -0.90 -8.34 16.38
C THR A 42 -2.40 -8.27 16.10
N THR A 43 -2.82 -8.50 14.85
CA THR A 43 -4.25 -8.52 14.51
C THR A 43 -4.98 -9.65 15.26
N ILE A 44 -4.41 -10.87 15.29
CA ILE A 44 -4.97 -12.00 16.04
C ILE A 44 -5.08 -11.68 17.53
N ALA A 45 -4.02 -11.11 18.13
CA ALA A 45 -3.99 -10.73 19.53
C ALA A 45 -5.06 -9.69 19.90
N HIS A 46 -5.46 -8.82 18.96
CA HIS A 46 -6.58 -7.90 19.18
C HIS A 46 -7.94 -8.57 18.97
N VAL A 47 -8.09 -9.43 17.96
CA VAL A 47 -9.39 -9.98 17.54
C VAL A 47 -9.86 -11.13 18.43
N VAL A 48 -8.95 -12.05 18.79
CA VAL A 48 -9.29 -13.28 19.51
C VAL A 48 -9.90 -12.99 20.89
N PRO A 49 -9.39 -12.07 21.72
CA PRO A 49 -10.00 -11.80 23.02
C PRO A 49 -11.47 -11.36 22.93
N PHE A 50 -11.81 -10.50 21.97
CA PHE A 50 -13.19 -10.06 21.77
C PHE A 50 -14.10 -11.17 21.22
N ALA A 51 -13.60 -11.95 20.25
CA ALA A 51 -14.37 -13.05 19.68
C ALA A 51 -14.59 -14.18 20.71
N ALA A 52 -13.54 -14.57 21.43
CA ALA A 52 -13.61 -15.59 22.47
C ALA A 52 -14.49 -15.13 23.65
N GLY A 53 -14.31 -13.88 24.11
CA GLY A 53 -15.14 -13.30 25.17
C GLY A 53 -16.62 -13.26 24.79
N GLY A 54 -16.95 -12.85 23.56
CA GLY A 54 -18.33 -12.89 23.06
C GLY A 54 -18.90 -14.30 23.01
N ALA A 55 -18.14 -15.28 22.52
CA ALA A 55 -18.58 -16.68 22.46
C ALA A 55 -18.82 -17.28 23.85
N VAL A 56 -17.92 -17.02 24.81
CA VAL A 56 -18.06 -17.47 26.20
C VAL A 56 -19.28 -16.81 26.85
N LEU A 57 -19.48 -15.51 26.65
CA LEU A 57 -20.62 -14.79 27.21
C LEU A 57 -21.95 -15.34 26.69
N LEU A 58 -22.05 -15.59 25.38
CA LEU A 58 -23.24 -16.16 24.77
C LEU A 58 -23.55 -17.58 25.28
N ALA A 59 -22.51 -18.38 25.51
CA ALA A 59 -22.66 -19.75 26.01
C ALA A 59 -23.07 -19.81 27.49
N ALA A 60 -22.56 -18.88 28.30
CA ALA A 60 -22.84 -18.84 29.74
C ALA A 60 -24.16 -18.13 30.07
N GLU A 61 -24.47 -17.04 29.37
CA GLU A 61 -25.64 -16.19 29.64
C GLU A 61 -26.25 -15.66 28.32
N PRO A 62 -27.20 -16.38 27.71
CA PRO A 62 -27.80 -16.00 26.44
C PRO A 62 -28.53 -14.65 26.47
N LEU A 63 -29.01 -14.18 27.64
CA LEU A 63 -29.64 -12.87 27.76
C LEU A 63 -28.64 -11.72 27.57
N ALA A 64 -27.33 -12.00 27.70
CA ALA A 64 -26.25 -11.06 27.36
C ALA A 64 -25.97 -10.95 25.84
N PHE A 65 -26.90 -11.41 24.99
CA PHE A 65 -26.82 -11.33 23.53
C PHE A 65 -26.41 -9.93 23.01
N PRO A 66 -26.94 -8.79 23.51
CA PRO A 66 -26.51 -7.48 23.03
C PRO A 66 -25.02 -7.20 23.26
N VAL A 67 -24.49 -7.59 24.41
CA VAL A 67 -23.07 -7.40 24.77
C VAL A 67 -22.17 -8.31 23.94
N THR A 68 -22.64 -9.53 23.67
CA THR A 68 -21.99 -10.47 22.74
C THR A 68 -21.86 -9.85 21.34
N LEU A 69 -22.94 -9.26 20.83
CA LEU A 69 -22.94 -8.61 19.51
C LEU A 69 -21.93 -7.46 19.46
N VAL A 70 -21.86 -6.64 20.51
CA VAL A 70 -20.86 -5.57 20.63
C VAL A 70 -19.43 -6.13 20.64
N SER A 71 -19.20 -7.24 21.32
CA SER A 71 -17.88 -7.90 21.35
C SER A 71 -17.46 -8.38 19.96
N PHE A 72 -18.35 -9.07 19.23
CA PHE A 72 -18.07 -9.47 17.85
C PHE A 72 -17.89 -8.26 16.92
N ALA A 73 -18.64 -7.18 17.14
CA ALA A 73 -18.45 -5.93 16.40
C ALA A 73 -17.02 -5.39 16.60
N HIS A 74 -16.49 -5.38 17.82
CA HIS A 74 -15.09 -4.96 18.08
C HIS A 74 -14.08 -5.87 17.37
N ALA A 75 -14.28 -7.19 17.45
CA ALA A 75 -13.44 -8.17 16.75
C ALA A 75 -13.40 -7.92 15.22
N TRP A 76 -14.49 -7.41 14.64
CA TRP A 76 -14.57 -7.05 13.23
C TRP A 76 -14.01 -5.65 12.92
N ILE A 77 -14.34 -4.64 13.72
CA ILE A 77 -14.01 -3.23 13.49
C ILE A 77 -12.50 -2.99 13.55
N ILE A 78 -11.79 -3.61 14.50
CA ILE A 78 -10.36 -3.34 14.71
C ILE A 78 -9.52 -3.61 13.44
N PRO A 79 -9.56 -4.81 12.84
CA PRO A 79 -8.83 -5.08 11.58
C PRO A 79 -9.24 -4.17 10.42
N GLU A 80 -10.50 -3.74 10.39
CA GLU A 80 -11.04 -2.87 9.36
C GLU A 80 -10.50 -1.43 9.48
N LEU A 81 -10.30 -0.92 10.70
CA LEU A 81 -9.64 0.36 10.94
C LEU A 81 -8.17 0.33 10.50
N TYR A 82 -7.44 -0.75 10.80
CA TYR A 82 -6.07 -0.91 10.32
C TYR A 82 -5.99 -0.98 8.80
N ALA A 83 -6.91 -1.72 8.15
CA ALA A 83 -6.99 -1.76 6.69
C ALA A 83 -7.38 -0.40 6.10
N ALA A 84 -8.24 0.38 6.78
CA ALA A 84 -8.59 1.74 6.38
C ALA A 84 -7.37 2.67 6.44
N ARG A 85 -6.57 2.58 7.51
CA ARG A 85 -5.28 3.30 7.61
C ARG A 85 -4.37 2.96 6.43
N GLY A 86 -4.27 1.67 6.08
CA GLY A 86 -3.52 1.22 4.92
C GLY A 86 -4.05 1.77 3.59
N ALA A 87 -5.37 1.71 3.36
CA ALA A 87 -5.98 2.26 2.15
C ALA A 87 -5.81 3.78 2.03
N ASN A 88 -5.80 4.49 3.17
CA ASN A 88 -5.65 5.95 3.19
C ASN A 88 -4.26 6.42 2.70
N VAL A 89 -3.24 5.55 2.60
CA VAL A 89 -1.90 5.97 2.11
C VAL A 89 -1.89 6.34 0.63
N VAL A 90 -2.90 5.93 -0.14
CA VAL A 90 -3.03 6.23 -1.56
C VAL A 90 -4.29 7.01 -1.91
N LYS A 91 -5.19 7.26 -0.94
CA LYS A 91 -6.44 7.97 -1.22
C LYS A 91 -6.16 9.39 -1.72
N PRO A 92 -6.95 9.90 -2.69
CA PRO A 92 -6.86 11.28 -3.13
C PRO A 92 -6.92 12.24 -1.94
N ARG A 93 -6.01 13.21 -1.92
CA ARG A 93 -6.03 14.34 -0.98
C ARG A 93 -6.05 15.62 -1.80
N ARG A 94 -6.67 16.66 -1.25
CA ARG A 94 -6.58 18.00 -1.82
C ARG A 94 -5.22 18.59 -1.45
N PHE A 95 -4.44 18.95 -2.46
CA PHE A 95 -3.19 19.71 -2.32
C PHE A 95 -3.46 21.18 -2.61
N ARG A 96 -2.55 22.07 -2.20
CA ARG A 96 -2.70 23.53 -2.42
C ARG A 96 -2.20 23.98 -3.79
N ALA A 97 -1.76 23.04 -4.63
CA ALA A 97 -1.32 23.31 -6.00
C ALA A 97 -2.43 23.99 -6.82
N SER A 98 -2.03 24.88 -7.73
CA SER A 98 -2.97 25.46 -8.70
C SER A 98 -3.38 24.41 -9.73
N GLU A 99 -4.58 24.57 -10.32
CA GLU A 99 -5.08 23.66 -11.36
C GLU A 99 -4.15 23.59 -12.57
N ARG A 100 -3.52 24.71 -12.94
CA ARG A 100 -2.51 24.75 -14.01
C ARG A 100 -1.27 23.93 -13.66
N SER A 101 -0.77 24.05 -12.43
CA SER A 101 0.39 23.27 -11.98
C SER A 101 0.06 21.77 -11.95
N GLU A 102 -1.13 21.42 -11.48
CA GLU A 102 -1.62 20.03 -11.50
C GLU A 102 -1.69 19.49 -12.92
N ALA A 103 -2.29 20.23 -13.86
CA ALA A 103 -2.38 19.80 -15.26
C ALA A 103 -1.00 19.58 -15.91
N VAL A 104 -0.03 20.46 -15.65
CA VAL A 104 1.35 20.31 -16.14
C VAL A 104 2.01 19.08 -15.51
N SER A 105 1.90 18.91 -14.19
CA SER A 105 2.51 17.77 -13.48
C SER A 105 1.96 16.42 -13.95
N VAL A 106 0.66 16.33 -14.27
CA VAL A 106 0.05 15.12 -14.81
C VAL A 106 0.52 14.86 -16.24
N GLY A 107 0.75 15.91 -17.03
CA GLY A 107 1.39 15.81 -18.34
C GLY A 107 2.78 15.21 -18.25
N LEU A 108 3.65 15.78 -17.41
CA LEU A 108 5.03 15.31 -17.19
C LEU A 108 5.10 13.90 -16.58
N LEU A 109 4.21 13.58 -15.63
CA LEU A 109 4.07 12.23 -15.11
C LEU A 109 3.72 11.25 -16.25
N GLY A 110 2.86 11.68 -17.18
CA GLY A 110 2.50 10.91 -18.37
C GLY A 110 3.68 10.63 -19.30
N ASP A 111 4.70 11.49 -19.33
CA ASP A 111 5.93 11.27 -20.10
C ASP A 111 6.92 10.34 -19.37
N LEU A 112 6.88 10.32 -18.02
CA LEU A 112 7.71 9.44 -17.18
C LEU A 112 7.24 7.97 -17.20
N VAL A 113 5.97 7.74 -17.51
CA VAL A 113 5.33 6.42 -17.45
C VAL A 113 4.87 5.97 -18.84
N GLY A 114 4.79 4.66 -19.06
CA GLY A 114 4.25 4.12 -20.31
C GLY A 114 2.74 4.36 -20.47
N HIS A 115 2.22 4.11 -21.67
CA HIS A 115 0.82 4.34 -22.03
C HIS A 115 -0.18 3.65 -21.07
N ASP A 116 0.04 2.37 -20.76
CA ASP A 116 -0.86 1.59 -19.89
C ASP A 116 -0.91 2.14 -18.45
N ALA A 117 0.25 2.58 -17.94
CA ALA A 117 0.37 3.16 -16.61
C ALA A 117 -0.27 4.54 -16.54
N ARG A 118 -0.14 5.33 -17.60
CA ARG A 118 -0.83 6.62 -17.77
C ARG A 118 -2.34 6.46 -17.82
N GLU A 119 -2.83 5.48 -18.58
CA GLU A 119 -4.27 5.21 -18.67
C GLU A 119 -4.82 4.76 -17.31
N LEU A 120 -4.11 3.86 -16.63
CA LEU A 120 -4.50 3.45 -15.27
C LEU A 120 -4.50 4.63 -14.29
N HIS A 121 -3.53 5.54 -14.39
CA HIS A 121 -3.49 6.75 -13.57
C HIS A 121 -4.68 7.66 -13.86
N ARG A 122 -5.05 7.85 -15.13
CA ARG A 122 -6.24 8.62 -15.52
C ARG A 122 -7.52 8.02 -14.94
N GLU A 123 -7.66 6.71 -14.99
CA GLU A 123 -8.85 6.00 -14.49
C GLU A 123 -8.93 5.97 -12.97
N SER A 124 -7.81 5.83 -12.27
CA SER A 124 -7.78 5.46 -10.85
C SER A 124 -7.05 6.43 -9.92
N GLY A 125 -6.28 7.37 -10.48
CA GLY A 125 -5.35 8.23 -9.73
C GLY A 125 -4.11 7.51 -9.20
N LEU A 126 -3.83 6.28 -9.67
CA LEU A 126 -2.68 5.48 -9.26
C LEU A 126 -1.84 5.01 -10.44
N VAL A 127 -0.53 4.99 -10.24
CA VAL A 127 0.42 4.42 -11.21
C VAL A 127 0.83 3.02 -10.75
N LEU A 128 0.81 2.07 -11.67
CA LEU A 128 1.33 0.72 -11.46
C LEU A 128 2.79 0.65 -11.91
N GLU A 129 3.66 0.17 -11.03
CA GLU A 129 5.08 -0.08 -11.30
C GLU A 129 5.44 -1.52 -10.89
N ARG A 130 6.22 -2.21 -11.71
CA ARG A 130 6.74 -3.56 -11.38
C ARG A 130 8.12 -3.41 -10.74
N GLY A 131 8.32 -4.05 -9.60
CA GLY A 131 9.59 -4.10 -8.89
C GLY A 131 9.99 -5.53 -8.53
N SER A 132 11.21 -5.68 -8.01
CA SER A 132 11.73 -6.96 -7.54
C SER A 132 11.00 -7.49 -6.30
N LEU A 133 10.41 -6.59 -5.50
CA LEU A 133 9.62 -6.95 -4.32
C LEU A 133 8.15 -7.23 -4.66
N GLY A 134 7.69 -7.02 -5.90
CA GLY A 134 6.31 -7.24 -6.30
C GLY A 134 5.75 -6.11 -7.17
N ALA A 135 4.43 -5.96 -7.16
CA ALA A 135 3.77 -4.90 -7.91
C ALA A 135 3.42 -3.71 -7.00
N TRP A 136 3.84 -2.52 -7.39
CA TRP A 136 3.62 -1.27 -6.66
C TRP A 136 2.47 -0.48 -7.26
N LEU A 137 1.57 0.02 -6.42
CA LEU A 137 0.63 1.08 -6.79
C LEU A 137 1.02 2.35 -6.07
N VAL A 138 1.45 3.35 -6.82
CA VAL A 138 1.93 4.63 -6.31
C VAL A 138 0.82 5.65 -6.42
N GLY A 139 0.53 6.31 -5.30
CA GLY A 139 -0.32 7.49 -5.22
C GLY A 139 0.45 8.67 -4.63
N PRO A 140 -0.17 9.85 -4.51
CA PRO A 140 0.55 11.08 -4.16
C PRO A 140 1.03 11.14 -2.70
N THR A 141 0.59 10.23 -1.84
CA THR A 141 0.90 10.22 -0.40
C THR A 141 1.60 8.95 0.07
N GLY A 142 1.91 8.04 -0.85
CA GLY A 142 2.42 6.72 -0.51
C GLY A 142 2.19 5.70 -1.61
N ALA A 143 2.48 4.44 -1.27
CA ALA A 143 2.41 3.35 -2.21
C ALA A 143 1.88 2.07 -1.55
N LEU A 144 1.27 1.20 -2.36
CA LEU A 144 0.88 -0.15 -1.98
C LEU A 144 1.80 -1.14 -2.65
N LEU A 145 2.48 -1.99 -1.88
CA LEU A 145 3.23 -3.14 -2.40
C LEU A 145 2.35 -4.39 -2.35
N VAL A 146 1.91 -4.86 -3.51
CA VAL A 146 1.26 -6.16 -3.67
C VAL A 146 2.34 -7.23 -3.85
N ARG A 147 2.45 -8.10 -2.85
CA ARG A 147 3.50 -9.13 -2.79
C ARG A 147 3.28 -10.24 -3.82
N PRO A 148 4.34 -10.97 -4.22
CA PRO A 148 4.23 -12.15 -5.07
C PRO A 148 3.09 -13.08 -4.65
N GLY A 149 2.30 -13.53 -5.63
CA GLY A 149 1.08 -14.33 -5.44
C GLY A 149 -0.20 -13.51 -5.19
N GLY A 150 -0.08 -12.19 -4.97
CA GLY A 150 -1.19 -11.24 -5.00
C GLY A 150 -2.18 -11.29 -3.83
N ARG A 151 -1.81 -11.98 -2.74
CA ARG A 151 -2.69 -12.17 -1.56
C ARG A 151 -2.46 -11.12 -0.47
N ARG A 152 -1.22 -10.66 -0.33
CA ARG A 152 -0.77 -9.74 0.71
C ARG A 152 -0.43 -8.38 0.12
N VAL A 153 -0.74 -7.33 0.88
CA VAL A 153 -0.39 -5.95 0.55
C VAL A 153 0.29 -5.30 1.74
N LEU A 154 1.35 -4.53 1.48
CA LEU A 154 1.96 -3.62 2.43
C LEU A 154 1.66 -2.19 1.99
N CYS A 155 1.31 -1.34 2.94
CA CYS A 155 0.92 0.05 2.69
C CYS A 155 1.98 0.97 3.25
N TYR A 156 2.68 1.69 2.39
CA TYR A 156 3.74 2.62 2.75
C TYR A 156 3.24 4.04 2.65
N CYS A 157 3.33 4.80 3.74
CA CYS A 157 3.09 6.23 3.71
C CYS A 157 4.44 6.96 3.59
N VAL A 158 4.47 7.96 2.71
CA VAL A 158 5.63 8.84 2.55
C VAL A 158 5.17 10.27 2.80
N ARG A 159 5.90 10.96 3.68
CA ARG A 159 5.63 12.37 3.96
C ARG A 159 6.44 13.20 2.98
N VAL A 160 5.75 13.97 2.14
CA VAL A 160 6.35 15.00 1.29
C VAL A 160 6.11 16.34 1.97
N PRO A 161 7.15 17.02 2.52
CA PRO A 161 7.01 18.21 3.36
C PRO A 161 6.81 19.51 2.56
N ASP A 162 6.13 19.43 1.42
CA ASP A 162 5.74 20.56 0.59
C ASP A 162 4.24 20.43 0.33
N PRO A 163 3.38 21.37 0.75
CA PRO A 163 1.94 21.33 0.51
C PRO A 163 1.51 21.87 -0.86
N GLU A 164 2.37 22.59 -1.57
CA GLU A 164 2.13 23.21 -2.87
C GLU A 164 2.52 22.28 -4.03
N LEU A 165 3.33 21.25 -3.75
CA LEU A 165 3.69 20.24 -4.74
C LEU A 165 2.42 19.53 -5.30
N PRO A 166 2.22 19.53 -6.63
CA PRO A 166 1.12 18.84 -7.30
C PRO A 166 1.08 17.33 -7.03
N ALA A 167 -0.08 16.71 -7.23
CA ALA A 167 -0.22 15.26 -7.04
C ALA A 167 0.61 14.47 -8.07
N GLY A 168 0.63 14.92 -9.33
CA GLY A 168 1.45 14.33 -10.39
C GLY A 168 2.94 14.28 -10.04
N ASP A 169 3.49 15.40 -9.57
CA ASP A 169 4.90 15.50 -9.17
C ASP A 169 5.21 14.61 -7.97
N ARG A 170 4.32 14.55 -6.96
CA ARG A 170 4.49 13.62 -5.83
C ARG A 170 4.58 12.18 -6.29
N ILE A 171 3.71 11.75 -7.20
CA ILE A 171 3.75 10.40 -7.76
C ILE A 171 5.07 10.19 -8.53
N ALA A 172 5.47 11.15 -9.36
CA ALA A 172 6.73 11.10 -10.10
C ALA A 172 7.94 10.96 -9.17
N HIS A 173 8.03 11.74 -8.10
CA HIS A 173 9.08 11.65 -7.10
C HIS A 173 9.13 10.28 -6.42
N LEU A 174 7.98 9.72 -6.04
CA LEU A 174 7.90 8.40 -5.41
C LEU A 174 8.29 7.29 -6.40
N LEU A 175 7.88 7.39 -7.67
CA LEU A 175 8.25 6.46 -8.73
C LEU A 175 9.75 6.50 -9.01
N LEU A 176 10.34 7.69 -9.11
CA LEU A 176 11.78 7.85 -9.32
C LEU A 176 12.57 7.27 -8.14
N ALA A 177 12.16 7.56 -6.90
CA ALA A 177 12.78 6.98 -5.71
C ALA A 177 12.69 5.44 -5.71
N LEU A 178 11.53 4.89 -6.08
CA LEU A 178 11.31 3.45 -6.17
C LEU A 178 12.17 2.79 -7.26
N ARG A 179 12.25 3.39 -8.44
CA ARG A 179 13.03 2.87 -9.58
C ARG A 179 14.53 2.93 -9.32
N SER A 180 15.00 3.96 -8.63
CA SER A 180 16.41 4.12 -8.28
C SER A 180 16.85 3.11 -7.23
N ASP A 181 16.06 2.93 -6.17
CA ASP A 181 16.38 2.03 -5.05
C ASP A 181 15.12 1.54 -4.33
N GLU A 182 14.57 0.43 -4.82
CA GLU A 182 13.36 -0.18 -4.26
C GLU A 182 13.55 -0.62 -2.80
N ILE A 183 14.73 -1.15 -2.47
CA ILE A 183 15.08 -1.60 -1.10
C ILE A 183 15.19 -0.40 -0.17
N GLY A 184 15.90 0.64 -0.60
CA GLY A 184 16.03 1.91 0.10
C GLY A 184 14.68 2.54 0.36
N PHE A 185 13.88 2.71 -0.69
CA PHE A 185 12.51 3.22 -0.60
C PHE A 185 11.71 2.49 0.48
N THR A 186 11.74 1.15 0.45
CA THR A 186 10.98 0.32 1.40
C THR A 186 11.52 0.42 2.83
N THR A 187 12.81 0.72 2.99
CA THR A 187 13.49 0.88 4.28
C THR A 187 13.13 2.20 4.97
N VAL A 188 13.15 3.31 4.21
CA VAL A 188 12.82 4.64 4.73
C VAL A 188 11.32 4.91 4.82
N ALA A 189 10.52 4.38 3.90
CA ALA A 189 9.08 4.58 3.93
C ALA A 189 8.44 3.90 5.15
N ASN A 190 7.46 4.56 5.76
CA ASN A 190 6.80 4.02 6.93
C ASN A 190 5.70 3.03 6.53
N CYS A 191 5.84 1.76 6.92
CA CYS A 191 4.81 0.74 6.71
C CYS A 191 3.63 0.98 7.67
N ALA A 192 2.56 1.59 7.16
CA ALA A 192 1.36 1.91 7.90
C ALA A 192 0.43 0.71 8.13
N PHE A 193 0.53 -0.33 7.28
CA PHE A 193 -0.27 -1.54 7.36
C PHE A 193 0.38 -2.68 6.56
N SER A 194 0.25 -3.92 7.05
CA SER A 194 0.41 -5.12 6.23
C SER A 194 -0.74 -6.09 6.49
N GLY A 195 -1.30 -6.66 5.43
CA GLY A 195 -2.40 -7.59 5.59
C GLY A 195 -2.97 -8.14 4.29
N ALA A 196 -4.19 -8.64 4.37
CA ALA A 196 -4.88 -9.24 3.24
C ALA A 196 -5.37 -8.16 2.27
N ARG A 197 -5.08 -8.35 0.97
CA ARG A 197 -5.45 -7.41 -0.10
C ARG A 197 -6.95 -7.08 -0.12
N TRP A 198 -7.80 -8.07 0.14
CA TRP A 198 -9.25 -7.89 0.11
C TRP A 198 -9.78 -6.89 1.15
N ARG A 199 -9.13 -6.79 2.33
CA ARG A 199 -9.48 -5.81 3.36
C ARG A 199 -9.18 -4.40 2.88
N VAL A 200 -7.99 -4.19 2.30
CA VAL A 200 -7.60 -2.91 1.70
C VAL A 200 -8.54 -2.56 0.53
N ARG A 201 -8.85 -3.52 -0.34
CA ARG A 201 -9.79 -3.33 -1.46
C ARG A 201 -11.16 -2.83 -1.00
N ARG A 202 -11.70 -3.37 0.09
CA ARG A 202 -12.99 -2.92 0.67
C ARG A 202 -12.93 -1.47 1.17
N ARG A 203 -11.75 -0.99 1.57
CA ARG A 203 -11.53 0.37 2.10
C ARG A 203 -11.09 1.38 1.05
N LEU A 204 -10.75 0.93 -0.16
CA LEU A 204 -10.48 1.79 -1.30
C LEU A 204 -11.79 2.29 -1.95
N PRO A 205 -11.81 3.55 -2.42
CA PRO A 205 -12.84 4.06 -3.33
C PRO A 205 -13.04 3.14 -4.53
N ALA A 206 -14.26 3.02 -5.03
CA ALA A 206 -14.60 2.10 -6.12
C ALA A 206 -13.72 2.30 -7.36
N VAL A 207 -13.46 3.56 -7.71
CA VAL A 207 -12.61 4.00 -8.84
C VAL A 207 -11.15 3.50 -8.75
N MET A 208 -10.64 3.26 -7.53
CA MET A 208 -9.25 2.80 -7.31
C MET A 208 -9.12 1.27 -7.28
N ARG A 209 -10.23 0.53 -7.15
CA ARG A 209 -10.20 -0.93 -7.01
C ARG A 209 -9.65 -1.65 -8.26
N PRO A 210 -9.96 -1.21 -9.50
CA PRO A 210 -9.37 -1.81 -10.71
C PRO A 210 -7.84 -1.79 -10.70
N ALA A 211 -7.22 -0.71 -10.21
CA ALA A 211 -5.76 -0.64 -10.07
C ALA A 211 -5.22 -1.72 -9.13
N LEU A 212 -5.86 -1.94 -7.99
CA LEU A 212 -5.49 -3.02 -7.04
C LEU A 212 -5.72 -4.42 -7.62
N ASP A 213 -6.67 -4.57 -8.53
CA ASP A 213 -6.92 -5.82 -9.24
C ASP A 213 -5.86 -6.04 -10.36
N ARG A 214 -5.44 -5.00 -11.10
CA ARG A 214 -4.30 -5.06 -12.06
C ARG A 214 -2.97 -5.35 -11.36
N ALA A 215 -2.68 -4.70 -10.23
CA ALA A 215 -1.49 -4.95 -9.44
C ALA A 215 -1.42 -6.39 -8.90
N ARG A 216 -2.57 -7.00 -8.56
CA ARG A 216 -2.64 -8.42 -8.23
C ARG A 216 -2.26 -9.30 -9.42
N GLY A 217 -2.69 -8.94 -10.63
CA GLY A 217 -2.31 -9.63 -11.87
C GLY A 217 -0.79 -9.61 -12.06
N ALA A 218 -0.20 -8.42 -12.07
CA ALA A 218 1.24 -8.24 -12.18
C ALA A 218 2.03 -8.98 -11.09
N ALA A 219 1.56 -8.94 -9.83
CA ALA A 219 2.22 -9.65 -8.73
C ALA A 219 2.09 -11.19 -8.80
N ARG A 220 1.14 -11.73 -9.58
CA ARG A 220 1.03 -13.16 -9.82
C ARG A 220 1.97 -13.64 -10.91
N GLU A 221 2.27 -12.79 -11.88
CA GLU A 221 3.27 -13.06 -12.94
C GLU A 221 4.69 -13.16 -12.38
N LEU A 222 4.93 -12.59 -11.19
CA LEU A 222 6.22 -12.61 -10.48
C LEU A 222 6.40 -13.82 -9.52
N ALA A 223 5.41 -14.71 -9.41
CA ALA A 223 5.40 -15.83 -8.46
C ALA A 223 5.63 -17.16 -9.15
#